data_AF-A0A7V3BPT6-F1
#
_entry.id   AF-A0A7V3BPT6-F1
#
_cell.length_a   1.000
_cell.length_b   1.000
_cell.length_c   1.000
_cell.angle_alpha   90.00
_cell.angle_beta   90.00
_cell.angle_gamma   90.00
#
_symmetry.space_group_name_H-M   'P 1'
#
loop_
_entity.id
_entity.type
_entity.pdbx_description
1 polymer ?
#
loop_
_entity_poly.entity_id
_entity_poly.type
_entity_poly.pdbx_seq_one_letter_code
_entity_poly.pdbx_strand_id
1 'polypeptide(L)' 'MARTNIDLDDRLIEEGLRVFKCKTKKELIHLALRELLKTEKRKEILKLRGQLHWEGDLEEMRRSRV' A
#
# COMPACT_ATOMS: atom_id res chain seq x y z
N MET A 1 -3.92 -1.28 23.42
CA MET A 1 -2.74 -1.35 22.53
C MET A 1 -1.58 -1.93 23.31
N ALA A 2 -0.90 -2.95 22.78
CA ALA A 2 0.32 -3.50 23.38
C ALA A 2 1.49 -2.55 23.16
N ARG A 3 2.35 -2.39 24.18
CA ARG A 3 3.66 -1.74 24.04
C ARG A 3 4.69 -2.83 23.79
N THR A 4 5.54 -2.63 22.79
CA THR A 4 6.61 -3.57 22.43
C THR A 4 7.89 -2.78 22.30
N ASN A 5 8.98 -3.30 22.85
CA ASN A 5 10.31 -2.74 22.64
C ASN A 5 10.97 -3.47 21.48
N ILE A 6 11.37 -2.74 20.45
CA ILE A 6 11.98 -3.29 19.24
C ILE A 6 13.17 -2.43 18.86
N ASP A 7 14.24 -3.06 18.41
CA ASP A 7 15.40 -2.37 17.88
C ASP A 7 15.16 -2.00 16.42
N LEU A 8 15.48 -0.76 16.05
CA LEU A 8 15.21 -0.20 14.73
C LEU A 8 16.40 0.66 14.29
N ASP A 9 16.77 0.55 13.03
CA ASP A 9 17.81 1.40 12.45
C ASP A 9 17.37 2.87 12.47
N ASP A 10 18.07 3.69 13.23
CA ASP A 10 17.76 5.12 13.37
C ASP A 10 17.90 5.89 12.06
N ARG A 11 18.79 5.48 11.16
CA ARG A 11 18.96 6.14 9.85
C ARG A 11 17.73 5.91 8.99
N LEU A 12 17.22 4.67 8.98
CA LEU A 12 16.01 4.30 8.24
C LEU A 12 14.78 5.04 8.80
N ILE A 13 14.70 5.18 10.11
CA ILE A 13 13.61 5.92 10.75
C ILE A 13 13.70 7.41 10.42
N GLU A 14 14.87 8.02 10.48
CA GLU A 14 15.05 9.44 10.16
C GLU A 14 14.67 9.75 8.70
N GLU A 15 15.13 8.91 7.77
CA GLU A 15 14.75 9.00 6.36
C GLU A 15 13.23 8.85 6.20
N GLY A 16 12.65 7.82 6.81
CA GLY A 16 11.22 7.56 6.74
C GLY A 16 10.37 8.71 7.31
N LEU A 17 10.76 9.29 8.45
CA LEU A 17 10.06 10.44 9.03
C LEU A 17 10.09 11.64 8.08
N ARG A 18 11.23 11.89 7.41
CA ARG A 18 11.40 12.98 6.45
C ARG A 18 10.58 12.78 5.17
N VAL A 19 10.68 11.59 4.57
CA VAL A 19 10.03 11.26 3.29
C VAL A 19 8.51 11.19 3.45
N PHE A 20 8.03 10.49 4.47
CA PHE A 20 6.61 10.27 4.71
C PHE A 20 5.96 11.36 5.58
N LYS A 21 6.73 12.39 5.98
CA LYS A 21 6.29 13.52 6.81
C LYS A 21 5.57 13.10 8.10
N CYS A 22 5.98 11.97 8.67
CA CYS A 22 5.44 11.46 9.92
C CYS A 22 6.05 12.20 11.10
N LYS A 23 5.27 12.40 12.17
CA LYS A 23 5.72 13.13 13.36
C LYS A 23 6.40 12.24 14.39
N THR A 24 6.11 10.94 14.38
CA THR A 24 6.59 10.00 15.41
C THR A 24 7.02 8.66 14.81
N LYS A 25 7.98 7.99 15.47
CA LYS A 25 8.40 6.62 15.10
C LYS A 25 7.20 5.66 15.05
N LYS A 26 6.27 5.79 16.01
CA LYS A 26 5.04 4.98 16.06
C LYS A 26 4.17 5.17 14.81
N GLU A 27 3.94 6.41 14.40
CA GLU A 27 3.13 6.73 13.21
C GLU A 27 3.75 6.13 11.95
N LEU A 28 5.07 6.28 11.79
CA LEU A 28 5.82 5.72 10.67
C LEU A 28 5.71 4.19 10.63
N ILE A 29 5.86 3.51 11.77
CA ILE A 29 5.72 2.04 11.85
C ILE A 29 4.29 1.61 11.47
N HIS A 30 3.26 2.29 11.96
CA HIS A 30 1.87 1.98 11.59
C HIS A 30 1.59 2.27 10.11
N LEU A 31 2.22 3.29 9.53
CA LEU A 31 2.13 3.55 8.09
C LEU A 31 2.78 2.42 7.30
N ALA A 32 4.02 2.05 7.64
CA ALA A 32 4.76 0.98 6.98
C ALA A 32 4.00 -0.35 7.00
N LEU A 33 3.45 -0.75 8.15
CA LEU A 33 2.66 -1.98 8.26
C LEU A 33 1.38 -1.94 7.40
N ARG A 34 0.71 -0.78 7.34
CA ARG A 34 -0.49 -0.63 6.49
C ARG A 34 -0.14 -0.72 5.00
N GLU A 35 0.93 -0.08 4.58
CA GLU A 35 1.37 -0.12 3.17
C GLU A 35 1.87 -1.51 2.75
N LEU A 36 2.53 -2.23 3.66
CA LEU A 36 2.94 -3.61 3.41
C LEU A 36 1.71 -4.50 3.16
N LEU A 37 0.69 -4.42 4.03
CA LEU A 37 -0.54 -5.19 3.85
C LEU A 37 -1.32 -4.78 2.59
N LYS A 38 -1.38 -3.49 2.27
CA LYS A 38 -1.99 -3.03 1.01
C LYS A 38 -1.29 -3.61 -0.20
N THR A 39 0.04 -3.69 -0.16
CA THR A 39 0.85 -4.24 -1.24
C THR A 39 0.56 -5.72 -1.44
N GLU A 40 0.51 -6.50 -0.35
CA GLU A 40 0.16 -7.92 -0.43
C GLU A 40 -1.26 -8.15 -0.95
N LYS A 41 -2.25 -7.37 -0.48
CA LYS A 41 -3.62 -7.44 -1.01
C LYS A 41 -3.69 -7.14 -2.51
N ARG A 42 -2.93 -6.16 -3.00
CA ARG A 42 -2.83 -5.89 -4.44
C ARG A 42 -2.25 -7.07 -5.20
N LYS A 43 -1.20 -7.71 -4.67
CA LYS A 43 -0.63 -8.93 -5.27
C LYS A 43 -1.65 -10.06 -5.35
N GLU A 44 -2.49 -10.24 -4.33
CA GLU A 44 -3.57 -11.24 -4.36
C GLU A 44 -4.57 -10.95 -5.47
N ILE A 45 -4.99 -9.70 -5.64
CA ILE A 45 -5.87 -9.31 -6.75
C ILE A 45 -5.20 -9.60 -8.10
N LEU A 46 -3.90 -9.33 -8.24
CA LEU A 46 -3.15 -9.62 -9.45
C LEU A 46 -3.10 -11.12 -9.79
N LYS A 47 -3.26 -12.02 -8.81
CA LYS A 47 -3.36 -13.47 -9.08
C LYS A 47 -4.61 -13.83 -9.88
N LEU A 48 -5.67 -13.02 -9.80
CA LEU A 48 -6.91 -13.23 -10.54
C LEU A 48 -6.79 -12.83 -12.03
N ARG A 49 -5.66 -12.24 -12.43
CA ARG A 49 -5.41 -11.85 -13.83
C ARG A 49 -5.51 -13.06 -14.75
N GLY A 50 -6.40 -12.98 -15.74
CA GLY A 50 -6.63 -14.04 -16.72
C GLY A 50 -7.47 -15.22 -16.21
N GLN A 51 -7.85 -15.24 -14.94
CA GLN A 51 -8.75 -16.24 -14.37
C GLN A 51 -10.22 -15.81 -14.45
N LEU A 52 -10.45 -14.50 -14.45
CA LEU A 52 -11.79 -13.92 -14.49
C LEU A 52 -12.21 -13.62 -15.93
N HIS A 53 -13.41 -14.04 -16.31
CA HIS A 53 -14.06 -13.56 -17.51
C HIS A 53 -14.55 -12.14 -17.26
N TRP A 54 -14.14 -11.20 -18.11
CA TRP A 54 -14.59 -9.82 -18.03
C TRP A 54 -15.75 -9.61 -19.00
N GLU A 55 -16.88 -9.14 -18.50
CA GLU A 55 -18.08 -8.84 -19.28
C GLU A 55 -18.20 -7.32 -19.47
N GLY A 56 -18.18 -6.87 -20.74
CA GLY A 56 -18.35 -5.47 -21.13
C GLY A 56 -17.86 -5.22 -22.56
N ASP A 57 -18.22 -4.07 -23.13
CA ASP A 57 -17.64 -3.58 -24.40
C ASP A 57 -16.72 -2.39 -24.10
N LEU A 58 -15.41 -2.60 -24.30
CA LEU A 58 -14.39 -1.57 -24.06
C LEU A 58 -14.54 -0.35 -24.98
N GLU A 59 -15.01 -0.57 -26.22
CA GLU A 59 -15.20 0.50 -27.19
C GLU A 59 -16.40 1.36 -26.77
N GLU A 60 -17.48 0.75 -26.28
CA GLU A 60 -18.62 1.49 -25.73
C GLU A 60 -18.24 2.37 -24.54
N MET A 61 -17.48 1.82 -23.59
CA MET A 61 -17.06 2.57 -22.41
C MET A 61 -16.14 3.76 -22.72
N ARG A 62 -15.41 3.72 -23.85
CA ARG A 62 -14.49 4.79 -24.26
C ARG A 62 -15.18 5.89 -25.05
N ARG A 63 -16.35 5.63 -25.65
CA ARG A 63 -17.13 6.62 -26.43
C ARG A 63 -17.58 7.83 -25.61
N SER A 64 -17.68 7.72 -24.28
CA SER A 64 -18.08 8.81 -23.37
C SER A 64 -16.93 9.74 -22.95
N ARG A 65 -15.69 9.45 -23.37
CA ARG A 65 -14.54 10.34 -23.14
C ARG A 65 -14.53 11.44 -24.21
N VAL A 66 -15.23 12.53 -23.93
CA VAL A 66 -15.11 13.82 -24.62
C VAL A 66 -14.25 14.77 -23.80
#